data_AF-A0A2I0T0T8-F1
#
_entry.id   AF-A0A2I0T0T8-F1
#
_cell.length_a   1.000
_cell.length_b   1.000
_cell.length_c   1.000
_cell.angle_alpha   90.00
_cell.angle_beta   90.00
_cell.angle_gamma   90.00
#
_symmetry.space_group_name_H-M   'P 1'
#
loop_
_entity.id
_entity.type
_entity.pdbx_description
1 polymer ?
#
loop_
_entity_poly.entity_id
_entity_poly.type
_entity_poly.pdbx_seq_one_letter_code
_entity_poly.pdbx_strand_id
1 'polypeptide(L)'
;MSPRVTPLPVCPQSSMNLPPDKARLLRQYDNEKKWDLICDQERFQVKSPPHTYIQKLRSFLEPGVTRKKFRRRVQESTKVLRELEISLRTNHIG
;
A
#
# COMPACT_ATOMS: atom_id res chain seq x y z
N MET A 1 -18.97 26.50 25.27
CA MET A 1 -18.81 25.41 24.28
C MET A 1 -17.33 25.30 23.97
N SER A 2 -16.65 24.31 24.55
CA SER A 2 -15.20 24.11 24.37
C SER A 2 -14.90 23.64 22.94
N PRO A 3 -13.77 24.05 22.35
CA PRO A 3 -13.45 23.70 20.96
C PRO A 3 -13.17 22.19 20.89
N ARG A 4 -13.86 21.49 19.97
CA ARG A 4 -13.45 20.14 19.58
C ARG A 4 -12.05 20.27 19.00
N VAL A 5 -11.07 19.69 19.69
CA VAL A 5 -9.76 19.41 19.13
C VAL A 5 -10.00 18.39 18.01
N THR A 6 -10.11 18.87 16.78
CA THR A 6 -9.98 18.00 15.61
C THR A 6 -8.60 17.35 15.73
N PRO A 7 -8.49 16.01 15.71
CA PRO A 7 -7.17 15.39 15.62
C PRO A 7 -6.51 15.97 14.37
N LEU A 8 -5.30 16.50 14.52
CA LEU A 8 -4.52 17.00 13.40
C LEU A 8 -4.51 15.88 12.34
N PRO A 9 -4.88 16.15 11.08
CA PRO A 9 -4.82 15.13 10.05
C PRO A 9 -3.39 14.60 10.03
N VAL A 10 -3.25 13.28 10.25
CA VAL A 10 -2.01 12.55 10.00
C VAL A 10 -1.48 13.04 8.66
N CYS A 11 -0.32 13.70 8.66
CA CYS A 11 0.24 14.31 7.47
C CYS A 11 0.35 13.22 6.39
N PRO A 12 -0.47 13.23 5.31
CA PRO A 12 -0.44 12.17 4.29
C PRO A 12 0.96 12.03 3.68
N GLN A 13 1.72 13.12 3.72
CA GLN A 13 3.07 13.24 3.20
C GLN A 13 4.08 12.29 3.87
N SER A 14 3.90 11.89 5.13
CA SER A 14 4.84 10.98 5.81
C SER A 14 4.67 9.53 5.36
N SER A 15 3.48 9.13 4.91
CA SER A 15 3.20 7.77 4.43
C SER A 15 3.48 7.59 2.94
N MET A 16 3.78 8.66 2.19
CA MET A 16 4.03 8.63 0.74
C MET A 16 5.52 8.46 0.34
N ASN A 17 6.44 8.33 1.29
CA ASN A 17 7.90 8.25 1.03
C ASN A 17 8.47 9.35 0.13
N LEU A 18 7.94 10.58 0.26
CA LEU A 18 8.35 11.67 -0.60
C LEU A 18 9.74 12.18 -0.23
N PRO A 19 10.58 12.56 -1.21
CA PRO A 19 11.80 13.29 -0.94
C PRO A 19 11.46 14.70 -0.38
N PRO A 20 12.39 15.34 0.36
CA PRO A 20 12.12 16.58 1.09
C PRO A 20 11.63 17.75 0.23
N ASP A 21 12.10 17.84 -1.02
CA ASP A 21 11.71 18.85 -2.00
C ASP A 21 10.23 18.71 -2.41
N LYS A 22 9.79 17.47 -2.69
CA LYS A 22 8.40 17.17 -3.06
C LYS A 22 7.46 17.35 -1.88
N ALA A 23 7.87 16.93 -0.68
CA ALA A 23 7.10 17.19 0.53
C ALA A 23 6.93 18.70 0.79
N ARG A 24 8.00 19.49 0.63
CA ARG A 24 7.94 20.95 0.78
C ARG A 24 7.03 21.62 -0.26
N LEU A 25 6.96 21.10 -1.48
CA LEU A 25 6.01 21.60 -2.49
C LEU A 25 4.56 21.36 -2.06
N LEU A 26 4.22 20.16 -1.61
CA LEU A 26 2.86 19.85 -1.14
C LEU A 26 2.47 20.63 0.12
N ARG A 27 3.42 20.98 0.99
CA ARG A 27 3.15 21.84 2.16
C ARG A 27 2.70 23.25 1.76
N GLN A 28 3.07 23.72 0.58
CA GLN A 28 2.68 25.04 0.05
C GLN A 28 1.32 25.05 -0.64
N TYR A 29 0.66 23.89 -0.81
CA TYR A 29 -0.69 23.85 -1.35
C TYR A 29 -1.66 24.64 -0.46
N ASP A 30 -2.63 25.26 -1.11
CA ASP A 30 -3.80 25.87 -0.49
C ASP A 30 -4.68 24.82 0.20
N ASN A 31 -5.62 25.29 1.02
CA ASN A 31 -6.39 24.40 1.88
C ASN A 31 -7.34 23.48 1.09
N GLU A 32 -7.86 23.92 -0.06
CA GLU A 32 -8.72 23.10 -0.90
C GLU A 32 -7.97 21.88 -1.43
N LYS A 33 -6.79 22.09 -2.06
CA LYS A 33 -5.95 20.99 -2.56
C LYS A 33 -5.46 20.06 -1.45
N LYS A 34 -5.18 20.58 -0.25
CA LYS A 34 -4.83 19.74 0.91
C LYS A 34 -6.00 18.88 1.35
N TRP A 35 -7.22 19.41 1.31
CA TRP A 35 -8.43 18.68 1.67
C TRP A 35 -8.75 17.59 0.64
N ASP A 36 -8.59 17.89 -0.64
CA ASP A 36 -8.72 16.89 -1.71
C ASP A 36 -7.74 15.74 -1.53
N LEU A 37 -6.47 16.03 -1.20
CA LEU A 37 -5.46 15.01 -0.93
C LEU A 37 -5.83 14.11 0.26
N ILE A 38 -6.40 14.68 1.33
CA ILE A 38 -6.89 13.91 2.49
C ILE A 38 -8.08 13.03 2.06
N CYS A 39 -9.03 13.58 1.30
CA CYS A 39 -10.18 12.83 0.81
C CYS A 39 -9.77 11.65 -0.07
N ASP A 40 -8.81 11.85 -0.98
CA ASP A 40 -8.30 10.79 -1.85
C ASP A 40 -7.58 9.70 -1.05
N GLN A 41 -6.82 10.09 -0.03
CA GLN A 41 -6.11 9.15 0.83
C GLN A 41 -7.06 8.27 1.65
N GLU A 42 -8.12 8.84 2.23
CA GLU A 42 -9.15 8.10 2.98
C GLU A 42 -9.98 7.17 2.08
N ARG A 43 -10.15 7.54 0.80
CA ARG A 43 -10.85 6.71 -0.19
C ARG A 43 -10.00 5.57 -0.73
N PHE A 44 -8.67 5.65 -0.62
CA PHE A 44 -7.77 4.65 -1.17
C PHE A 44 -7.81 3.35 -0.36
N GLN A 45 -8.04 2.23 -1.05
CA GLN A 45 -8.01 0.91 -0.44
C GLN A 45 -6.89 0.06 -1.04
N VAL A 46 -6.04 -0.49 -0.17
CA VAL A 46 -5.02 -1.46 -0.57
C VAL A 46 -5.71 -2.74 -1.06
N LYS A 47 -5.33 -3.19 -2.27
CA LYS A 47 -5.97 -4.33 -2.94
C LYS A 47 -5.90 -5.64 -2.14
N SER A 48 -4.76 -5.91 -1.51
CA SER A 48 -4.57 -7.13 -0.72
C SER A 48 -3.56 -6.88 0.40
N PRO A 49 -3.82 -7.39 1.62
CA PRO A 49 -2.91 -7.21 2.74
C PRO A 49 -1.60 -7.99 2.53
N PRO A 50 -0.50 -7.59 3.18
CA PRO A 50 0.83 -8.20 2.98
C PRO A 50 0.86 -9.72 3.21
N HIS A 51 0.10 -10.20 4.21
CA HIS A 51 0.06 -11.64 4.55
C HIS A 51 -0.49 -12.50 3.41
N THR A 52 -1.36 -11.98 2.55
CA THR A 52 -1.90 -12.70 1.39
C THR A 52 -0.79 -13.10 0.42
N TYR A 53 0.15 -12.20 0.15
CA TYR A 53 1.28 -12.47 -0.74
C TYR A 53 2.28 -13.44 -0.10
N ILE A 54 2.57 -13.25 1.19
CA ILE A 54 3.48 -14.15 1.95
C ILE A 54 2.95 -15.58 1.96
N GLN A 55 1.65 -15.77 2.21
CA GLN A 55 1.02 -17.09 2.20
C GLN A 55 1.11 -17.76 0.82
N LYS A 56 0.83 -17.02 -0.26
CA LYS A 56 0.98 -17.55 -1.63
C LYS A 56 2.42 -17.96 -1.93
N LEU A 57 3.39 -17.12 -1.58
CA LEU A 57 4.81 -17.43 -1.78
C LEU A 57 5.24 -18.68 -0.99
N ARG A 58 4.83 -18.79 0.28
CA ARG A 58 5.08 -20.00 1.08
C ARG A 58 4.48 -21.25 0.42
N SER A 59 3.26 -21.15 -0.12
CA SER A 59 2.60 -22.27 -0.81
C SER A 59 3.35 -22.75 -2.06
N PHE A 60 4.10 -21.87 -2.72
CA PHE A 60 4.95 -22.20 -3.87
C PHE A 60 6.24 -22.92 -3.45
N LEU A 61 6.70 -22.71 -2.22
CA LEU A 61 7.94 -23.24 -1.67
C LEU A 61 7.75 -24.47 -0.77
N GLU A 62 6.52 -24.89 -0.49
CA GLU A 62 6.26 -26.06 0.36
C GLU A 62 6.92 -27.33 -0.21
N PRO A 63 7.77 -28.02 0.57
CA PRO A 63 8.30 -29.32 0.17
C PRO A 63 7.22 -30.41 0.27
N GLY A 64 7.42 -31.52 -0.46
CA GLY A 64 6.53 -32.69 -0.37
C GLY A 64 5.23 -32.61 -1.17
N VAL A 65 5.01 -31.55 -1.96
CA VAL A 65 3.87 -31.49 -2.91
C VAL A 65 4.15 -32.30 -4.16
N THR A 66 3.15 -33.03 -4.65
CA THR A 66 3.27 -33.74 -5.92
C THR A 66 3.53 -32.76 -7.07
N ARG A 67 4.30 -33.18 -8.08
CA ARG A 67 4.64 -32.35 -9.26
C ARG A 67 3.40 -31.74 -9.94
N LYS A 68 2.28 -32.48 -9.96
CA LYS A 68 0.99 -32.00 -10.50
C LYS A 68 0.39 -30.86 -9.65
N LYS A 69 0.43 -30.96 -8.33
CA LYS A 69 -0.04 -29.91 -7.42
C LYS A 69 0.88 -28.68 -7.47
N PHE A 70 2.20 -28.89 -7.51
CA PHE A 70 3.18 -27.81 -7.68
C PHE A 70 2.92 -27.01 -8.96
N ARG A 71 2.80 -27.69 -10.12
CA ARG A 71 2.57 -27.02 -11.41
C ARG A 71 1.30 -26.17 -11.42
N ARG A 72 0.24 -26.61 -10.74
CA ARG A 72 -1.01 -25.83 -10.58
C ARG A 72 -0.80 -24.60 -9.69
N ARG A 73 -0.06 -24.74 -8.59
CA ARG A 73 0.22 -23.62 -7.67
C ARG A 73 1.04 -22.51 -8.35
N VAL A 74 2.11 -22.88 -9.05
CA VAL A 74 3.01 -21.90 -9.68
C VAL A 74 2.48 -21.26 -10.96
N GLN A 75 1.35 -21.74 -11.50
CA GLN A 75 0.75 -21.21 -12.72
C GLN A 75 0.44 -19.69 -12.62
N GLU A 76 0.02 -19.23 -11.44
CA GLU A 76 -0.26 -17.81 -11.20
C GLU A 76 0.92 -17.05 -10.56
N SER A 77 2.08 -17.69 -10.38
CA SER A 77 3.21 -17.11 -9.63
C SER A 77 3.69 -15.77 -10.21
N THR A 78 3.82 -15.66 -11.52
CA THR A 78 4.22 -14.41 -12.21
C THR A 78 3.24 -13.27 -11.93
N LYS A 79 1.93 -13.54 -11.94
CA LYS A 79 0.90 -12.55 -11.63
C LYS A 79 1.00 -12.10 -10.18
N VAL A 80 1.14 -13.04 -9.25
CA VAL A 80 1.26 -12.76 -7.82
C VAL A 80 2.52 -11.93 -7.51
N LEU A 81 3.65 -12.25 -8.14
CA LEU A 81 4.89 -11.50 -7.98
C LEU A 81 4.79 -10.07 -8.53
N ARG A 82 4.12 -9.89 -9.68
CA ARG A 82 3.86 -8.55 -10.23
C ARG A 82 2.95 -7.73 -9.33
N GLU A 83 1.86 -8.32 -8.83
CA GLU A 83 0.98 -7.63 -7.89
C GLU A 83 1.70 -7.29 -6.58
N LEU A 84 2.59 -8.16 -6.10
CA LEU A 84 3.41 -7.91 -4.93
C LEU A 84 4.39 -6.74 -5.16
N GLU A 85 5.09 -6.70 -6.30
CA GLU A 85 6.00 -5.58 -6.63
C GLU A 85 5.25 -4.24 -6.64
N ILE A 86 4.09 -4.19 -7.32
CA ILE A 86 3.27 -2.98 -7.38
C ILE A 86 2.87 -2.57 -5.96
N SER A 87 2.36 -3.52 -5.16
CA SER A 87 1.95 -3.31 -3.78
C SER A 87 3.08 -2.72 -2.93
N LEU A 88 4.31 -3.26 -3.05
CA LEU A 88 5.49 -2.77 -2.33
C LEU A 88 5.94 -1.39 -2.79
N ARG A 89 5.76 -1.06 -4.07
CA ARG A 89 6.24 0.20 -4.65
C ARG A 89 5.25 1.36 -4.48
N THR A 90 3.94 1.09 -4.48
CA THR A 90 2.92 2.14 -4.59
C THR A 90 2.00 2.28 -3.40
N ASN A 91 1.98 1.33 -2.47
CA ASN A 91 1.18 1.50 -1.25
C ASN A 91 1.86 2.46 -0.28
N HIS A 92 1.09 2.90 0.72
CA HIS A 92 1.61 3.72 1.79
C HIS A 92 2.72 3.00 2.57
N ILE A 93 3.71 3.75 3.02
CA ILE A 93 4.71 3.29 3.98
C ILE A 93 4.15 3.44 5.39
N GLY A 94 4.00 2.32 6.08
CA GLY A 94 3.44 2.22 7.44
C GLY A 94 3.37 0.79 7.92
#